data_AF-A0A2J8IGC4-F1
#
_entry.id   AF-A0A2J8IGC4-F1
#
_cell.length_a   1.000
_cell.length_b   1.000
_cell.length_c   1.000
_cell.angle_alpha   90.00
_cell.angle_beta   90.00
_cell.angle_gamma   90.00
#
_symmetry.space_group_name_H-M   'P 1'
#
loop_
_entity.id
_entity.type
_entity.pdbx_description
1 polymer ?
#
loop_
_entity_poly.entity_id
_entity_poly.type
_entity_poly.pdbx_seq_one_letter_code
_entity_poly.pdbx_strand_id
1 'polypeptide(L)'
;MSHPQYHSQQPYQPQQPHLSQQSWAGSGEPPLWAPWYGAPFAAAVKRFFKKYATFSGRASRSEYWWWTLVSIIVSIVLNIVITAGINYTGYGPTAGLGTLIGILLAATWLLAFFIPSLALSVRRLHDSNKSGWMLLLALVPVAGPIIVLVFMLLGPEPAGQQYDQPMA
;
A
#
# COMPACT_ATOMS: atom_id res chain seq x y z
N MET A 1 -30.00 -42.48 -37.54
CA MET A 1 -30.38 -41.14 -37.05
C MET A 1 -29.53 -40.84 -35.81
N SER A 2 -28.38 -40.20 -36.00
CA SER A 2 -27.48 -39.79 -34.92
C SER A 2 -27.66 -38.29 -34.73
N HIS A 3 -28.26 -37.89 -33.61
CA HIS A 3 -28.37 -36.49 -33.24
C HIS A 3 -26.99 -35.92 -32.89
N PRO A 4 -26.58 -34.78 -33.46
CA PRO A 4 -25.37 -34.09 -33.03
C PRO A 4 -25.55 -33.52 -31.61
N GLN A 5 -24.63 -33.86 -30.72
CA GLN A 5 -24.53 -33.32 -29.36
C GLN A 5 -24.09 -31.85 -29.46
N TYR A 6 -25.02 -30.93 -29.23
CA TYR A 6 -24.70 -29.52 -29.05
C TYR A 6 -23.92 -29.36 -27.74
N HIS A 7 -22.65 -28.95 -27.85
CA HIS A 7 -21.89 -28.48 -26.70
C HIS A 7 -22.55 -27.20 -26.21
N SER A 8 -23.16 -27.25 -25.02
CA SER A 8 -23.70 -26.08 -24.35
C SER A 8 -22.57 -25.10 -24.07
N GLN A 9 -22.53 -24.00 -24.84
CA GLN A 9 -21.69 -22.86 -24.52
C GLN A 9 -22.15 -22.32 -23.16
N GLN A 10 -21.25 -22.34 -22.18
CA GLN A 10 -21.49 -21.71 -20.89
C GLN A 10 -21.74 -20.21 -21.11
N PRO A 11 -22.80 -19.62 -20.53
CA PRO A 11 -23.04 -18.19 -20.66
C PRO A 11 -21.85 -17.40 -20.12
N TYR A 12 -21.36 -16.43 -20.88
CA TYR A 12 -20.41 -15.43 -20.37
C TYR A 12 -21.10 -14.67 -19.22
N GLN A 13 -20.81 -15.08 -17.99
CA GLN A 13 -21.23 -14.34 -16.80
C GLN A 13 -20.28 -13.14 -16.64
N PRO A 14 -20.79 -11.90 -16.62
CA PRO A 14 -19.96 -10.76 -16.24
C PRO A 14 -19.49 -10.99 -14.81
N GLN A 15 -18.19 -11.24 -14.63
CA GLN A 15 -17.57 -11.44 -13.32
C GLN A 15 -17.72 -10.15 -12.51
N GLN A 16 -18.71 -10.13 -11.63
CA GLN A 16 -18.84 -9.09 -10.62
C GLN A 16 -17.58 -9.15 -9.73
N PRO A 17 -16.79 -8.06 -9.59
CA PRO A 17 -15.49 -8.06 -8.90
C PRO A 17 -15.53 -8.37 -7.39
N HIS A 18 -16.69 -8.71 -6.84
CA HIS A 18 -16.96 -8.77 -5.40
C HIS A 18 -17.11 -10.20 -4.85
N LEU A 19 -16.86 -11.27 -5.63
CA LEU A 19 -17.18 -12.65 -5.21
C LEU A 19 -16.01 -13.66 -5.28
N SER A 20 -14.79 -13.23 -4.95
CA SER A 20 -13.78 -14.17 -4.43
C SER A 20 -13.37 -13.80 -3.01
N GLN A 21 -14.36 -13.55 -2.14
CA GLN A 21 -14.18 -13.84 -0.72
C GLN A 21 -14.15 -15.36 -0.59
N GLN A 22 -13.03 -15.99 -0.95
CA GLN A 22 -12.70 -17.30 -0.39
C GLN A 22 -12.64 -17.06 1.11
N SER A 23 -13.65 -17.54 1.83
CA SER A 23 -13.66 -17.56 3.29
C SER A 23 -12.49 -18.42 3.73
N TRP A 24 -11.35 -17.78 3.95
CA TRP A 24 -10.11 -18.44 4.37
C TRP A 24 -10.44 -19.25 5.62
N ALA A 25 -10.18 -20.56 5.54
CA ALA A 25 -10.67 -21.54 6.50
C ALA A 25 -10.38 -21.08 7.95
N GLY A 26 -11.45 -20.85 8.72
CA GLY A 26 -11.43 -20.81 10.19
C GLY A 26 -11.26 -19.46 10.89
N SER A 27 -10.78 -18.39 10.26
CA SER A 27 -10.45 -17.13 11.00
C SER A 27 -11.07 -15.84 10.43
N GLY A 28 -11.59 -15.86 9.21
CA GLY A 28 -12.00 -14.63 8.51
C GLY A 28 -10.82 -13.73 8.09
N GLU A 29 -9.57 -14.08 8.44
CA GLU A 29 -8.36 -13.37 8.03
C GLU A 29 -7.75 -14.02 6.78
N PRO A 30 -7.48 -13.28 5.69
CA PRO A 30 -6.71 -13.79 4.56
C PRO A 30 -5.29 -14.19 4.95
N PRO A 31 -4.65 -15.13 4.22
CA PRO A 31 -3.25 -15.44 4.36
C PRO A 31 -2.41 -14.22 3.96
N LEU A 32 -1.19 -14.12 4.50
CA LEU A 32 -0.38 -12.90 4.37
C LEU A 32 -0.07 -12.52 2.91
N TRP A 33 0.05 -13.48 2.00
CA TRP A 33 0.32 -13.24 0.58
C TRP A 33 -0.89 -12.66 -0.16
N ALA A 34 -2.12 -12.89 0.33
CA ALA A 34 -3.36 -12.39 -0.26
C ALA A 34 -3.76 -11.00 0.28
N PRO A 35 -4.40 -10.16 -0.55
CA PRO A 35 -4.86 -8.84 -0.14
C PRO A 35 -6.07 -8.96 0.81
N TRP A 36 -6.15 -8.09 1.82
CA TRP A 36 -7.32 -8.02 2.70
C TRP A 36 -8.18 -6.83 2.35
N TYR A 37 -9.20 -7.03 1.51
CA TYR A 37 -10.15 -5.98 1.16
C TYR A 37 -11.03 -5.62 2.35
N GLY A 38 -11.12 -4.33 2.68
CA GLY A 38 -11.88 -3.86 3.84
C GLY A 38 -11.21 -4.15 5.19
N ALA A 39 -9.88 -4.34 5.19
CA ALA A 39 -9.13 -4.58 6.42
C ALA A 39 -9.39 -3.45 7.45
N PRO A 40 -9.68 -3.79 8.72
CA PRO A 40 -9.74 -2.80 9.78
C PRO A 40 -8.34 -2.23 10.05
N PHE A 41 -8.29 -1.04 10.63
CA PHE A 41 -7.05 -0.32 10.94
C PHE A 41 -5.99 -1.20 11.61
N ALA A 42 -6.33 -1.88 12.71
CA ALA A 42 -5.40 -2.71 13.47
C ALA A 42 -4.83 -3.86 12.63
N ALA A 43 -5.63 -4.46 11.75
CA ALA A 43 -5.17 -5.52 10.86
C ALA A 43 -4.21 -4.99 9.79
N ALA A 44 -4.48 -3.81 9.22
CA ALA A 44 -3.58 -3.16 8.26
C ALA A 44 -2.21 -2.87 8.88
N VAL A 45 -2.18 -2.29 10.09
CA VAL A 45 -0.93 -2.01 10.82
C VAL A 45 -0.18 -3.30 11.16
N LYS A 46 -0.88 -4.31 11.71
CA LYS A 46 -0.30 -5.63 12.01
C LYS A 46 0.32 -6.28 10.77
N ARG A 47 -0.39 -6.24 9.64
CA ARG A 47 0.09 -6.83 8.38
C ARG A 47 1.24 -6.03 7.76
N PHE A 48 1.28 -4.72 7.96
CA PHE A 48 2.42 -3.90 7.55
C PHE A 48 3.72 -4.40 8.21
N PHE A 49 3.72 -4.52 9.54
CA PHE A 49 4.88 -5.01 10.27
C PHE A 49 5.22 -6.48 9.97
N LYS A 50 4.21 -7.34 9.78
CA LYS A 50 4.47 -8.75 9.39
C LYS A 50 5.10 -8.87 8.00
N LYS A 51 4.81 -7.93 7.10
CA LYS A 51 5.33 -7.90 5.72
C LYS A 51 6.32 -6.74 5.54
N TYR A 52 7.16 -6.52 6.54
CA TYR A 52 8.05 -5.35 6.62
C TYR A 52 8.88 -5.19 5.34
N ALA A 53 9.76 -6.14 5.00
CA ALA A 53 10.59 -6.07 3.79
C ALA A 53 10.11 -7.03 2.68
N THR A 54 8.83 -7.38 2.66
CA THR A 54 8.28 -8.34 1.70
C THR A 54 7.64 -7.62 0.51
N PHE A 55 8.23 -7.76 -0.68
CA PHE A 55 7.77 -7.14 -1.92
C PHE A 55 6.81 -8.01 -2.74
N SER A 56 6.75 -9.32 -2.47
CA SER A 56 5.87 -10.27 -3.16
C SER A 56 4.44 -10.26 -2.59
N GLY A 57 3.50 -10.80 -3.37
CA GLY A 57 2.09 -10.80 -3.03
C GLY A 57 1.39 -9.48 -3.35
N ARG A 58 0.18 -9.33 -2.81
CA ARG A 58 -0.68 -8.16 -3.02
C ARG A 58 -1.04 -7.47 -1.72
N ALA A 59 -1.42 -6.20 -1.85
CA ALA A 59 -1.99 -5.41 -0.76
C ALA A 59 -3.23 -4.67 -1.27
N SER A 60 -4.31 -4.74 -0.51
CA SER A 60 -5.55 -4.05 -0.87
C SER A 60 -5.44 -2.54 -0.68
N ARG A 61 -6.42 -1.81 -1.22
CA ARG A 61 -6.57 -0.36 -0.97
C ARG A 61 -6.62 -0.03 0.53
N SER A 62 -7.39 -0.78 1.32
CA SER A 62 -7.53 -0.52 2.76
C SER A 62 -6.22 -0.73 3.51
N GLU A 63 -5.43 -1.75 3.14
CA GLU A 63 -4.11 -1.96 3.75
C GLU A 63 -3.15 -0.80 3.44
N TYR A 64 -3.14 -0.33 2.20
CA TYR A 64 -2.31 0.79 1.77
C TYR A 64 -2.72 2.11 2.42
N TRP A 65 -4.00 2.47 2.37
CA TRP A 65 -4.48 3.77 2.83
C TRP A 65 -4.46 3.91 4.35
N TRP A 66 -4.70 2.84 5.12
CA TRP A 66 -4.52 2.91 6.57
C TRP A 66 -3.07 3.18 6.96
N TRP A 67 -2.10 2.49 6.35
CA TRP A 67 -0.69 2.77 6.60
C TRP A 67 -0.28 4.17 6.15
N THR A 68 -0.79 4.62 5.01
CA THR A 68 -0.55 5.98 4.49
C THR A 68 -1.08 7.03 5.47
N LEU A 69 -2.27 6.84 6.04
CA LEU A 69 -2.82 7.74 7.06
C LEU A 69 -1.96 7.78 8.32
N VAL A 70 -1.49 6.62 8.83
CA VAL A 70 -0.54 6.58 9.97
C VAL A 70 0.72 7.37 9.65
N SER A 71 1.28 7.14 8.47
CA SER A 71 2.51 7.82 8.03
C SER A 71 2.31 9.33 7.95
N ILE A 72 1.18 9.80 7.41
CA ILE A 72 0.82 11.22 7.36
C ILE A 72 0.72 11.82 8.77
N ILE A 73 0.03 11.15 9.69
CA ILE A 73 -0.12 11.63 11.08
C ILE A 73 1.24 11.77 11.75
N VAL A 74 2.10 10.77 11.61
CA VAL A 74 3.46 10.82 12.18
C VAL A 74 4.29 11.94 11.53
N SER A 75 4.20 12.11 10.21
CA SER A 75 4.86 13.22 9.51
C SER A 75 4.39 14.60 9.97
N ILE A 76 3.10 14.77 10.29
CA ILE A 76 2.55 16.01 10.86
C ILE A 76 3.13 16.24 12.25
N VAL A 77 3.12 15.23 13.12
CA VAL A 77 3.68 15.35 14.49
C VAL A 77 5.16 15.71 14.45
N LEU A 78 5.95 15.05 13.60
CA LEU A 78 7.38 15.35 13.44
C LEU A 78 7.60 16.78 12.93
N ASN A 79 6.79 17.27 11.99
CA ASN A 79 6.84 18.66 11.52
C ASN A 79 6.54 19.67 12.63
N ILE A 80 5.55 19.38 13.47
CA ILE A 80 5.22 20.22 14.62
C ILE A 80 6.41 20.29 15.58
N VAL A 81 7.04 19.15 15.91
CA VAL A 81 8.23 19.11 16.79
C VAL A 81 9.38 19.94 16.20
N ILE A 82 9.66 19.78 14.90
CA ILE A 82 10.71 20.54 14.20
C ILE A 82 10.43 22.04 14.28
N THR A 83 9.20 22.45 13.95
CA THR A 83 8.80 23.86 13.86
C THR A 83 8.71 24.52 15.24
N ALA A 84 8.25 23.78 16.25
CA ALA A 84 8.20 24.26 17.64
C ALA A 84 9.59 24.50 18.24
N GLY A 85 10.62 23.83 17.71
CA GLY A 85 12.01 24.03 18.13
C GLY A 85 12.72 25.22 17.49
N ILE A 86 12.06 25.96 16.60
CA ILE A 86 12.62 27.14 15.93
C ILE A 86 12.65 28.31 16.93
N ASN A 87 13.83 28.93 17.07
CA ASN A 87 13.99 30.15 17.86
C ASN A 87 13.86 31.36 16.94
N TYR A 88 13.09 32.37 17.35
CA TYR A 88 13.00 33.63 16.63
C TYR A 88 13.89 34.67 17.30
N THR A 89 14.92 35.14 16.60
CA THR A 89 15.87 36.15 17.08
C THR A 89 15.73 37.45 16.29
N GLY A 90 16.39 38.53 16.74
CA GLY A 90 16.43 39.79 16.00
C GLY A 90 17.07 39.71 14.60
N TYR A 91 17.76 38.62 14.29
CA TYR A 91 18.37 38.35 12.99
C TYR A 91 17.58 37.32 12.14
N GLY A 92 16.41 36.88 12.63
CA GLY A 92 15.57 35.88 11.98
C GLY A 92 15.48 34.54 12.73
N PRO A 93 14.82 33.53 12.11
CA PRO A 93 14.64 32.21 12.68
C PRO A 93 15.97 31.42 12.69
N THR A 94 16.28 30.79 13.81
CA THR A 94 17.43 29.91 13.98
C THR A 94 17.00 28.56 14.53
N ALA A 95 17.68 27.49 14.10
CA ALA A 95 17.39 26.13 14.57
C ALA A 95 17.81 25.98 16.04
N GLY A 96 16.84 25.77 16.93
CA GLY A 96 17.10 25.42 18.32
C GLY A 96 17.33 23.92 18.51
N LEU A 97 17.60 23.52 19.76
CA LEU A 97 17.75 22.11 20.13
C LEU A 97 16.52 21.27 19.74
N GLY A 98 15.31 21.82 19.89
CA GLY A 98 14.08 21.15 19.48
C GLY A 98 14.02 20.84 17.98
N THR A 99 14.50 21.75 17.13
CA THR A 99 14.58 21.53 15.68
C THR A 99 15.56 20.42 15.35
N LEU A 100 16.74 20.40 15.99
CA LEU A 100 17.73 19.34 15.77
C LEU A 100 17.19 17.97 16.19
N ILE A 101 16.55 17.88 17.36
CA ILE A 101 15.91 16.65 17.83
C ILE A 101 14.81 16.20 16.85
N GLY A 102 13.95 17.12 16.42
CA GLY A 102 12.89 16.83 15.47
C GLY A 102 13.44 16.29 14.14
N ILE A 103 14.52 16.88 13.62
CA ILE A 103 15.19 16.40 12.39
C ILE A 103 15.75 14.99 12.58
N LEU A 104 16.42 14.72 13.71
CA LEU A 104 16.96 13.38 14.00
C LEU A 104 15.86 12.31 14.09
N LEU A 105 14.74 12.64 14.74
CA LEU A 105 13.58 11.75 14.82
C LEU A 105 12.98 11.50 13.43
N ALA A 106 12.83 12.55 12.61
CA ALA A 106 12.34 12.43 11.25
C ALA A 106 13.26 11.62 10.35
N ALA A 107 14.57 11.80 10.47
CA ALA A 107 15.57 11.00 9.74
C ALA A 107 15.52 9.53 10.14
N THR A 108 15.43 9.24 11.44
CA THR A 108 15.32 7.86 11.95
C THR A 108 14.02 7.20 11.47
N TRP A 109 12.90 7.94 11.52
CA TRP A 109 11.62 7.48 11.00
C TRP A 109 11.69 7.15 9.51
N LEU A 110 12.24 8.06 8.71
CA LEU A 110 12.44 7.86 7.27
C LEU A 110 13.25 6.58 7.03
N LEU A 111 14.42 6.44 7.65
CA LEU A 111 15.30 5.29 7.45
C LEU A 111 14.65 3.96 7.85
N ALA A 112 13.94 3.94 8.98
CA ALA A 112 13.24 2.75 9.42
C ALA A 112 12.13 2.37 8.43
N PHE A 113 11.25 3.31 8.06
CA PHE A 113 10.00 3.01 7.38
C PHE A 113 10.03 3.19 5.86
N PHE A 114 11.14 3.65 5.27
CA PHE A 114 11.27 3.83 3.82
C PHE A 114 11.10 2.51 3.05
N ILE A 115 11.91 1.50 3.40
CA ILE A 115 11.86 0.18 2.76
C ILE A 115 10.49 -0.50 2.89
N PRO A 116 9.88 -0.59 4.09
CA PRO A 116 8.58 -1.24 4.20
C PRO A 116 7.44 -0.48 3.54
N SER A 117 7.50 0.85 3.47
CA SER A 117 6.53 1.66 2.73
C SER A 117 6.66 1.45 1.21
N LEU A 118 7.90 1.29 0.71
CA LEU A 118 8.15 0.92 -0.68
C LEU A 118 7.60 -0.48 -0.98
N ALA A 119 7.86 -1.46 -0.10
CA ALA A 119 7.36 -2.81 -0.24
C ALA A 119 5.83 -2.89 -0.26
N LEU A 120 5.15 -2.11 0.58
CA LEU A 120 3.69 -1.99 0.56
C LEU A 120 3.18 -1.38 -0.75
N SER A 121 3.85 -0.35 -1.26
CA SER A 121 3.47 0.33 -2.50
C SER A 121 3.62 -0.59 -3.71
N VAL A 122 4.67 -1.41 -3.76
CA VAL A 122 4.86 -2.44 -4.80
C VAL A 122 3.73 -3.46 -4.77
N ARG A 123 3.42 -4.02 -3.59
CA ARG A 123 2.31 -4.97 -3.42
C ARG A 123 0.96 -4.37 -3.78
N ARG A 124 0.77 -3.06 -3.57
CA ARG A 124 -0.44 -2.35 -3.96
C ARG A 124 -0.55 -2.19 -5.49
N LEU A 125 0.56 -1.96 -6.19
CA LEU A 125 0.58 -1.94 -7.66
C LEU A 125 0.30 -3.33 -8.24
N HIS A 126 0.82 -4.39 -7.64
CA HIS A 126 0.50 -5.76 -8.05
C HIS A 126 -1.00 -6.06 -7.98
N ASP A 127 -1.70 -5.48 -7.01
CA ASP A 127 -3.15 -5.61 -6.85
C ASP A 127 -3.93 -5.05 -8.05
N SER A 128 -3.45 -3.96 -8.65
CA SER A 128 -3.98 -3.39 -9.90
C SER A 128 -3.25 -3.90 -11.15
N ASN A 129 -2.57 -5.05 -11.07
CA ASN A 129 -1.85 -5.68 -12.18
C ASN A 129 -0.80 -4.76 -12.83
N LYS A 130 -0.11 -3.98 -12.00
CA LYS A 130 0.95 -3.05 -12.41
C LYS A 130 2.26 -3.54 -11.82
N SER A 131 3.35 -3.45 -12.59
CA SER A 131 4.68 -3.83 -12.09
C SER A 131 5.16 -2.87 -11.01
N GLY A 132 5.91 -3.37 -10.02
CA GLY A 132 6.51 -2.52 -8.97
C GLY A 132 7.42 -1.41 -9.51
N TRP A 133 8.02 -1.60 -10.69
CA TRP A 133 8.83 -0.60 -11.38
C TRP A 133 8.08 0.68 -11.72
N MET A 134 6.74 0.65 -11.80
CA MET A 134 5.94 1.85 -12.04
C MET A 134 6.06 2.87 -10.90
N LEU A 135 6.57 2.50 -9.72
CA LEU A 135 6.92 3.47 -8.68
C LEU A 135 8.02 4.43 -9.11
N LEU A 136 8.93 4.04 -10.01
CA LEU A 136 9.97 4.93 -10.51
C LEU A 136 9.40 6.13 -11.27
N LEU A 137 8.15 6.05 -11.74
CA LEU A 137 7.47 7.21 -12.31
C LEU A 137 7.39 8.36 -11.31
N ALA A 138 7.34 8.09 -10.00
CA ALA A 138 7.34 9.13 -8.97
C ALA A 138 8.61 10.02 -8.99
N LEU A 139 9.69 9.57 -9.65
CA LEU A 139 10.91 10.36 -9.85
C LEU A 139 10.74 11.43 -10.95
N VAL A 140 9.72 11.32 -11.81
CA VAL A 140 9.38 12.33 -12.81
C VAL A 140 8.62 13.46 -12.10
N PRO A 141 9.12 14.72 -12.10
CA PRO A 141 8.48 15.81 -11.38
C PRO A 141 7.04 16.05 -11.83
N VAL A 142 6.17 16.39 -10.87
CA VAL A 142 4.75 16.75 -11.05
C VAL A 142 3.89 15.60 -11.59
N ALA A 143 4.05 15.20 -12.86
CA ALA A 143 3.21 14.19 -13.49
C ALA A 143 3.40 12.79 -12.89
N GLY A 144 4.63 12.44 -12.52
CA GLY A 144 4.98 11.14 -11.97
C GLY A 144 4.22 10.74 -10.71
N PRO A 145 4.31 11.54 -9.62
CA PRO A 145 3.55 11.30 -8.40
C PRO A 145 2.04 11.25 -8.62
N ILE A 146 1.49 12.08 -9.53
CA ILE A 146 0.06 12.06 -9.87
C ILE A 146 -0.34 10.72 -10.49
N ILE A 147 0.44 10.21 -11.45
CA ILE A 147 0.18 8.91 -12.09
C ILE A 147 0.24 7.78 -11.06
N VAL A 148 1.27 7.76 -10.20
CA VAL A 148 1.40 6.76 -9.15
C VAL A 148 0.22 6.84 -8.17
N LEU A 149 -0.18 8.04 -7.77
CA LEU A 149 -1.35 8.25 -6.91
C LEU A 149 -2.63 7.67 -7.53
N VAL A 150 -2.85 7.91 -8.83
CA VAL A 150 -3.97 7.31 -9.56
C VAL A 150 -3.90 5.78 -9.46
N PHE A 151 -2.74 5.16 -9.68
CA PHE A 151 -2.59 3.70 -9.52
C PHE A 151 -2.90 3.22 -8.10
N MET A 152 -2.52 3.98 -7.07
CA MET A 152 -2.84 3.65 -5.67
C MET A 152 -4.35 3.74 -5.37
N LEU A 153 -5.10 4.50 -6.15
CA LEU A 153 -6.56 4.64 -6.07
C LEU A 153 -7.34 3.60 -6.91
N LEU A 154 -6.74 3.04 -7.97
CA LEU A 154 -7.39 2.11 -8.90
C LEU A 154 -7.90 0.81 -8.27
N GLY A 155 -8.85 0.13 -8.93
CA GLY A 155 -9.43 -1.13 -8.44
C GLY A 155 -8.43 -2.28 -8.45
N PRO A 156 -8.73 -3.36 -7.72
CA PRO A 156 -8.05 -4.61 -8.01
C PRO A 156 -8.41 -5.08 -9.42
N GLU A 157 -7.43 -5.60 -10.15
CA GLU A 157 -7.64 -6.26 -11.45
C GLU A 157 -7.52 -7.78 -11.27
N PRO A 158 -8.38 -8.62 -11.89
CA PRO A 158 -8.28 -10.07 -11.78
C PRO A 158 -6.91 -10.63 -12.20
N ALA A 159 -6.30 -10.03 -13.22
CA ALA A 159 -4.96 -10.39 -13.68
C ALA A 159 -3.86 -10.16 -12.63
N GLY A 160 -4.11 -9.36 -11.59
CA GLY A 160 -3.19 -9.18 -10.46
C GLY A 160 -2.97 -10.46 -9.64
N GLN A 161 -3.84 -11.47 -9.76
CA GLN A 161 -3.67 -12.77 -9.11
C GLN A 161 -2.36 -13.49 -9.50
N GLN A 162 -1.74 -13.12 -10.62
CA GLN A 162 -0.41 -13.66 -11.00
C GLN A 162 0.70 -13.34 -9.99
N TYR A 163 0.52 -12.29 -9.18
CA TYR A 163 1.45 -11.90 -8.13
C TYR A 163 1.18 -12.60 -6.80
N ASP A 164 0.09 -13.36 -6.69
CA ASP A 164 -0.14 -14.22 -5.54
C ASP A 164 0.92 -15.31 -5.54
N GLN A 165 1.56 -15.45 -4.40
CA GLN A 165 2.45 -16.58 -4.13
C GLN A 165 1.78 -17.40 -3.02
N PRO A 166 0.81 -18.29 -3.36
CA PRO A 166 0.52 -19.40 -2.46
C PRO A 166 1.81 -20.22 -2.44
N MET A 167 2.65 -20.05 -1.42
CA MET A 167 3.82 -20.92 -1.31
C MET A 167 3.32 -22.37 -1.24
N ALA A 168 3.97 -23.22 -2.04
CA ALA A 168 3.94 -24.68 -1.94
C ALA A 168 4.34 -25.16 -0.54
#